data_AF-A0A9E5VT88-F1
#
_entry.id   AF-A0A9E5VT88-F1
#
_cell.length_a   1.000
_cell.length_b   1.000
_cell.length_c   1.000
_cell.angle_alpha   90.00
_cell.angle_beta   90.00
_cell.angle_gamma   90.00
#
_symmetry.space_group_name_H-M   'P 1'
#
loop_
_entity.id
_entity.type
_entity.pdbx_description
1 polymer ?
#
loop_
_entity_poly.entity_id
_entity_poly.type
_entity_poly.pdbx_seq_one_letter_code
_entity_poly.pdbx_strand_id
1 'polypeptide(L)'
;MAVLTADEAEASARAHERETPSWPRLCLSARQWLVAAALLLSVFAVTPAVWSRFEPLDQDPDHRIARALNTDYWQIGRYCRQAAVQGRVMLLGDSLVWGQYVGRKETLGHYLNRMAGEARFANLGLDGGHPAALAGLIEYHGDAIAGCRVIVHCNPLWMRSARHDLSGVPGTSVHHDRLVPQFVQPPPAYRASWAHRAGTVLEREVPFFGWAHHLRATRLGQAALPMWTLESPYRLPPADPGQGPGHDAASRPGGGPAPLAIAWVDPDESYQWRSFRRAIRRLRERGNEVFVVLGPINEHALAPECRRRYEGLRAAMALWLTEHWVPHAVPAALPAELYADAGHPLAEGYALLAARLYDDAGFRRFVGADGP
;
A
#
# COMPACT_ATOMS: atom_id res chain seq x y z
N MET A 1 63.60 -22.19 -19.71
CA MET A 1 62.17 -22.45 -19.95
C MET A 1 62.04 -23.87 -20.45
N ALA A 2 61.75 -24.82 -19.57
CA ALA A 2 61.52 -26.21 -19.96
C ALA A 2 60.10 -26.31 -20.54
N VAL A 3 60.01 -26.72 -21.81
CA VAL A 3 58.74 -27.01 -22.48
C VAL A 3 58.33 -28.40 -22.01
N LEU A 4 57.30 -28.46 -21.16
CA LEU A 4 56.66 -29.74 -20.79
C LEU A 4 56.19 -30.43 -22.06
N THR A 5 56.52 -31.71 -22.18
CA THR A 5 56.11 -32.53 -23.32
C THR A 5 54.60 -32.79 -23.26
N ALA A 6 53.97 -33.04 -24.42
CA ALA A 6 52.51 -33.26 -24.50
C ALA A 6 52.04 -34.39 -23.54
N ASP A 7 52.88 -35.40 -23.30
CA ASP A 7 52.63 -36.49 -22.36
C ASP A 7 52.61 -36.03 -20.88
N GLU A 8 53.44 -35.06 -20.49
CA GLU A 8 53.47 -34.54 -19.12
C GLU A 8 52.28 -33.61 -18.85
N ALA A 9 51.80 -32.88 -19.87
CA ALA A 9 50.57 -32.11 -19.80
C ALA A 9 49.33 -33.02 -19.67
N GLU A 10 49.32 -34.15 -20.40
CA GLU A 10 48.22 -35.12 -20.34
C GLU A 10 48.22 -35.91 -19.02
N ALA A 11 49.40 -36.23 -18.48
CA ALA A 11 49.54 -36.84 -17.15
C ALA A 11 49.11 -35.89 -16.02
N SER A 12 49.43 -34.59 -16.13
CA SER A 12 49.00 -33.55 -15.18
C SER A 12 47.49 -33.31 -15.23
N ALA A 13 46.88 -33.31 -16.43
CA ALA A 13 45.43 -33.20 -16.60
C ALA A 13 44.68 -34.41 -16.01
N ARG A 14 45.20 -35.63 -16.19
CA ARG A 14 44.63 -36.86 -15.61
C ARG A 14 44.84 -36.96 -14.10
N ALA A 15 45.88 -36.33 -13.55
CA ALA A 15 46.07 -36.20 -12.11
C ALA A 15 45.08 -35.20 -11.49
N HIS A 16 44.78 -34.11 -12.19
CA HIS A 16 43.81 -33.09 -11.73
C HIS A 16 42.35 -33.58 -11.80
N GLU A 17 41.99 -34.44 -12.76
CA GLU A 17 40.66 -35.06 -12.81
C GLU A 17 40.39 -36.04 -11.65
N ARG A 18 41.44 -36.67 -11.10
CA ARG A 18 41.32 -37.65 -10.02
C ARG A 18 41.11 -37.04 -8.63
N GLU A 19 41.27 -35.73 -8.49
CA GLU A 19 41.12 -35.01 -7.21
C GLU A 19 39.93 -34.05 -7.20
N THR A 20 38.97 -34.19 -8.11
CA THR A 20 37.67 -33.54 -7.91
C THR A 20 36.93 -34.29 -6.81
N PRO A 21 36.63 -33.67 -5.65
CA PRO A 21 35.86 -34.33 -4.61
C PRO A 21 34.52 -34.74 -5.20
N SER A 22 34.28 -36.05 -5.31
CA SER A 22 32.98 -36.58 -5.69
C SER A 22 32.03 -36.34 -4.51
N TRP A 23 31.47 -35.13 -4.46
CA TRP A 23 30.39 -34.84 -3.52
C TRP A 23 29.33 -35.93 -3.68
N PRO A 24 28.90 -36.59 -2.59
CA PRO A 24 27.87 -37.62 -2.70
C PRO A 24 26.64 -37.01 -3.37
N ARG A 25 26.30 -37.53 -4.55
CA ARG A 25 25.11 -37.09 -5.29
C ARG A 25 23.90 -37.58 -4.51
N LEU A 26 23.25 -36.66 -3.80
CA LEU A 26 22.02 -36.90 -3.07
C LEU A 26 20.88 -37.10 -4.08
N CYS A 27 20.70 -38.33 -4.54
CA CYS A 27 19.61 -38.71 -5.45
C CYS A 27 18.39 -39.14 -4.61
N LEU A 28 17.38 -38.29 -4.54
CA LEU A 28 16.11 -38.63 -3.89
C LEU A 28 15.29 -39.56 -4.79
N SER A 29 14.75 -40.63 -4.21
CA SER A 29 13.72 -41.46 -4.85
C SER A 29 12.40 -40.69 -5.04
N ALA A 30 11.51 -41.16 -5.91
CA ALA A 30 10.20 -40.54 -6.12
C ALA A 30 9.39 -40.39 -4.80
N ARG A 31 9.46 -41.38 -3.90
CA ARG A 31 8.82 -41.30 -2.58
C ARG A 31 9.45 -40.21 -1.71
N GLN A 32 10.77 -40.10 -1.72
CA GLN A 32 11.47 -39.04 -0.97
C GLN A 32 11.18 -37.65 -1.55
N TRP A 33 11.04 -37.52 -2.87
CA TRP A 33 10.59 -36.27 -3.51
C TRP A 33 9.18 -35.88 -3.08
N LEU A 34 8.25 -36.83 -2.99
CA LEU A 34 6.90 -36.56 -2.49
C LEU A 34 6.92 -36.09 -1.03
N VAL A 35 7.71 -36.75 -0.18
CA VAL A 35 7.88 -36.33 1.21
C VAL A 35 8.52 -34.93 1.30
N ALA A 36 9.57 -34.66 0.53
CA ALA A 36 10.22 -33.35 0.50
C ALA A 36 9.25 -32.25 0.02
N ALA A 37 8.47 -32.53 -1.02
CA ALA A 37 7.44 -31.60 -1.51
C ALA A 37 6.37 -31.34 -0.44
N ALA A 38 5.88 -32.36 0.24
CA ALA A 38 4.90 -32.22 1.32
C ALA A 38 5.45 -31.38 2.49
N LEU A 39 6.71 -31.60 2.89
CA LEU A 39 7.38 -30.81 3.92
C LEU A 39 7.54 -29.35 3.50
N LEU A 40 7.99 -29.09 2.27
CA LEU A 40 8.13 -27.74 1.74
C LEU A 40 6.79 -27.01 1.66
N LEU A 41 5.75 -27.64 1.13
CA LEU A 41 4.41 -27.06 1.08
C LEU A 41 3.88 -26.74 2.49
N SER A 42 4.14 -27.63 3.45
CA SER A 42 3.77 -27.40 4.85
C SER A 42 4.50 -26.17 5.41
N VAL A 43 5.80 -26.03 5.18
CA VAL A 43 6.56 -24.83 5.60
C VAL A 43 5.99 -23.57 4.96
N PHE A 44 5.70 -23.59 3.66
CA PHE A 44 5.23 -22.41 2.93
C PHE A 44 3.83 -21.96 3.37
N ALA A 45 2.95 -22.90 3.73
CA ALA A 45 1.59 -22.58 4.17
C ALA A 45 1.48 -22.30 5.68
N VAL A 46 2.12 -23.14 6.51
CA VAL A 46 1.94 -23.13 7.97
C VAL A 46 2.76 -22.02 8.62
N THR A 47 4.00 -21.77 8.15
CA THR A 47 4.89 -20.79 8.80
C THR A 47 4.27 -19.39 8.88
N PRO A 48 3.75 -18.80 7.77
CA PRO A 48 3.12 -17.48 7.84
C PRO A 48 1.89 -17.45 8.75
N ALA A 49 1.08 -18.50 8.73
CA ALA A 49 -0.13 -18.61 9.53
C ALA A 49 0.19 -18.68 11.03
N VAL A 50 1.17 -19.51 11.41
CA VAL A 50 1.65 -19.64 12.79
C VAL A 50 2.30 -18.33 13.25
N TRP A 51 3.15 -17.72 12.42
CA TRP A 51 3.78 -16.43 12.73
C TRP A 51 2.75 -15.35 13.03
N SER A 52 1.68 -15.26 12.23
CA SER A 52 0.63 -14.26 12.39
C SER A 52 -0.11 -14.34 13.73
N ARG A 53 -0.04 -15.49 14.43
CA ARG A 53 -0.62 -15.67 15.77
C ARG A 53 0.32 -15.27 16.90
N PHE A 54 1.62 -15.37 16.70
CA PHE A 54 2.62 -15.04 17.72
C PHE A 54 3.06 -13.59 17.65
N GLU A 55 3.11 -13.03 16.46
CA GLU A 55 3.53 -11.64 16.29
C GLU A 55 2.40 -10.69 16.69
N PRO A 56 2.59 -9.86 17.72
CA PRO A 56 1.59 -8.90 18.12
C PRO A 56 1.37 -7.87 17.01
N LEU A 57 0.11 -7.45 16.83
CA LEU A 57 -0.23 -6.27 16.05
C LEU A 57 -0.50 -5.13 17.02
N ASP A 58 -0.08 -3.92 16.63
CA ASP A 58 -0.40 -2.71 17.37
C ASP A 58 -1.92 -2.54 17.43
N GLN A 59 -2.46 -2.41 18.64
CA GLN A 59 -3.90 -2.31 18.90
C GLN A 59 -4.36 -0.87 19.15
N ASP A 60 -3.45 0.10 19.08
CA ASP A 60 -3.76 1.51 19.29
C ASP A 60 -4.91 1.96 18.36
N PRO A 61 -5.97 2.60 18.89
CA PRO A 61 -7.02 3.24 18.10
C PRO A 61 -6.51 4.19 17.00
N ASP A 62 -5.39 4.87 17.26
CA ASP A 62 -4.73 5.80 16.34
C ASP A 62 -3.56 5.15 15.60
N HIS A 63 -3.60 3.81 15.47
CA HIS A 63 -2.62 3.10 14.68
C HIS A 63 -2.63 3.60 13.22
N ARG A 64 -1.43 3.85 12.71
CA ARG A 64 -1.15 4.00 11.29
C ARG A 64 0.13 3.27 10.97
N ILE A 65 0.22 2.76 9.76
CA ILE A 65 1.39 2.01 9.30
C ILE A 65 2.59 2.94 9.25
N ALA A 66 3.74 2.49 9.74
CA ALA A 66 4.98 3.27 9.66
C ALA A 66 5.42 3.44 8.21
N ARG A 67 5.97 4.60 7.85
CA ARG A 67 6.36 4.90 6.47
C ARG A 67 7.32 3.87 5.86
N ALA A 68 8.24 3.34 6.68
CA ALA A 68 9.19 2.32 6.23
C ALA A 68 8.54 0.96 5.91
N LEU A 69 7.32 0.72 6.39
CA LEU A 69 6.54 -0.51 6.18
C LEU A 69 5.40 -0.31 5.18
N ASN A 70 5.39 0.82 4.47
CA ASN A 70 4.32 1.16 3.53
C ASN A 70 4.27 0.23 2.29
N THR A 71 5.29 -0.61 2.08
CA THR A 71 5.31 -1.68 1.06
C THR A 71 5.12 -3.08 1.64
N ASP A 72 4.90 -3.21 2.96
CA ASP A 72 4.63 -4.47 3.63
C ASP A 72 3.15 -4.82 3.56
N TYR A 73 2.72 -5.29 2.39
CA TYR A 73 1.30 -5.62 2.15
C TYR A 73 0.81 -6.82 2.94
N TRP A 74 1.72 -7.68 3.42
CA TRP A 74 1.38 -8.77 4.33
C TRP A 74 0.91 -8.22 5.67
N GLN A 75 1.63 -7.24 6.23
CA GLN A 75 1.23 -6.58 7.47
C GLN A 75 -0.04 -5.73 7.27
N ILE A 76 -0.16 -5.01 6.16
CA ILE A 76 -1.39 -4.26 5.81
C ILE A 76 -2.61 -5.19 5.81
N GLY A 77 -2.51 -6.35 5.14
CA GLY A 77 -3.60 -7.34 5.11
C GLY A 77 -3.98 -7.87 6.50
N ARG A 78 -3.01 -7.96 7.43
CA ARG A 78 -3.29 -8.31 8.83
C ARG A 78 -4.05 -7.21 9.57
N TYR A 79 -3.68 -5.94 9.40
CA TYR A 79 -4.43 -4.81 9.97
C TYR A 79 -5.84 -4.71 9.41
N CYS A 80 -6.03 -4.91 8.09
CA CYS A 80 -7.37 -4.99 7.50
C CYS A 80 -8.23 -6.07 8.18
N ARG A 81 -7.66 -7.26 8.42
CA ARG A 81 -8.36 -8.38 9.07
C ARG A 81 -8.70 -8.09 10.53
N GLN A 82 -7.79 -7.46 11.26
CA GLN A 82 -8.03 -7.06 12.63
C GLN A 82 -9.14 -5.99 12.72
N ALA A 83 -9.08 -4.95 11.88
CA ALA A 83 -10.11 -3.91 11.83
C ALA A 83 -11.49 -4.48 11.48
N ALA A 84 -11.55 -5.43 10.54
CA ALA A 84 -12.77 -6.14 10.16
C ALA A 84 -13.37 -6.91 11.35
N VAL A 85 -12.55 -7.71 12.06
CA VAL A 85 -12.99 -8.48 13.23
C VAL A 85 -13.48 -7.58 14.36
N GLN A 86 -12.88 -6.40 14.51
CA GLN A 86 -13.29 -5.40 15.50
C GLN A 86 -14.53 -4.60 15.08
N GLY A 87 -15.08 -4.82 13.88
CA GLY A 87 -16.23 -4.07 13.37
C GLY A 87 -15.95 -2.59 13.13
N ARG A 88 -14.68 -2.21 12.96
CA ARG A 88 -14.28 -0.81 12.72
C ARG A 88 -14.64 -0.36 11.31
N VAL A 89 -14.98 0.91 11.16
CA VAL A 89 -15.09 1.57 9.86
C VAL A 89 -13.70 1.77 9.29
N MET A 90 -13.46 1.23 8.09
CA MET A 90 -12.14 1.26 7.46
C MET A 90 -11.94 2.56 6.69
N LEU A 91 -10.87 3.31 6.98
CA LEU A 91 -10.48 4.48 6.19
C LEU A 91 -9.39 4.09 5.20
N LEU A 92 -9.75 4.06 3.92
CA LEU A 92 -8.84 3.79 2.82
C LEU A 92 -8.54 5.07 2.06
N GLY A 93 -7.28 5.26 1.69
CA GLY A 93 -6.86 6.42 0.92
C GLY A 93 -5.35 6.51 0.77
N ASP A 94 -4.93 7.64 0.21
CA ASP A 94 -3.53 7.98 0.00
C ASP A 94 -2.91 8.62 1.26
N SER A 95 -1.82 9.37 1.04
CA SER A 95 -1.04 10.07 2.06
C SER A 95 -1.85 11.09 2.89
N LEU A 96 -3.00 11.56 2.40
CA LEU A 96 -3.93 12.37 3.19
C LEU A 96 -4.56 11.53 4.30
N VAL A 97 -5.11 10.36 3.98
CA VAL A 97 -5.69 9.48 5.01
C VAL A 97 -4.61 8.99 5.96
N TRP A 98 -3.44 8.64 5.42
CA TRP A 98 -2.28 8.23 6.22
C TRP A 98 -1.78 9.31 7.19
N GLY A 99 -1.90 10.58 6.83
CA GLY A 99 -1.53 11.73 7.66
C GLY A 99 -0.06 12.14 7.55
N GLN A 100 0.41 12.40 6.32
CA GLN A 100 1.83 12.59 6.00
C GLN A 100 2.61 13.59 6.87
N TYR A 101 1.99 14.71 7.24
CA TYR A 101 2.64 15.83 7.95
C TYR A 101 2.20 16.01 9.40
N VAL A 102 1.50 15.02 9.97
CA VAL A 102 0.91 15.09 11.32
C VAL A 102 1.27 13.86 12.13
N GLY A 103 1.14 13.92 13.45
CA GLY A 103 1.29 12.75 14.33
C GLY A 103 0.13 11.75 14.21
N ARG A 104 0.28 10.58 14.85
CA ARG A 104 -0.77 9.54 14.90
C ARG A 104 -2.11 10.06 15.44
N LYS A 105 -2.03 10.87 16.50
CA LYS A 105 -3.17 11.50 17.20
C LYS A 105 -3.65 12.80 16.57
N GLU A 106 -3.34 13.00 15.29
CA GLU A 106 -3.67 14.23 14.56
C GLU A 106 -4.18 13.91 13.15
N THR A 107 -4.51 12.64 12.87
CA THR A 107 -5.04 12.18 11.58
C THR A 107 -6.55 12.31 11.49
N LEU A 108 -7.11 12.19 10.28
CA LEU A 108 -8.57 12.15 10.10
C LEU A 108 -9.23 11.06 10.95
N GLY A 109 -8.66 9.85 10.97
CA GLY A 109 -9.17 8.73 11.78
C GLY A 109 -9.22 9.07 13.27
N HIS A 110 -8.18 9.72 13.79
CA HIS A 110 -8.14 10.18 15.18
C HIS A 110 -9.29 11.13 15.52
N TYR A 111 -9.48 12.18 14.72
CA TYR A 111 -10.54 13.16 14.99
C TYR A 111 -11.94 12.56 14.82
N LEU A 112 -12.14 11.65 13.84
CA LEU A 112 -13.40 10.93 13.71
C LEU A 112 -13.71 10.02 14.91
N ASN A 113 -12.68 9.36 15.47
CA ASN A 113 -12.80 8.59 16.71
C ASN A 113 -13.13 9.49 17.91
N ARG A 114 -12.48 10.64 18.02
CA ARG A 114 -12.78 11.62 19.08
C ARG A 114 -14.23 12.10 19.03
N MET A 115 -14.77 12.31 17.83
CA MET A 115 -16.16 12.71 17.64
C MET A 115 -17.14 11.56 17.90
N ALA A 116 -16.76 10.31 17.60
CA ALA A 116 -17.55 9.13 17.95
C ALA A 116 -17.54 8.83 19.46
N GLY A 117 -16.52 9.30 20.18
CA GLY A 117 -16.29 8.95 21.59
C GLY A 117 -15.73 7.54 21.80
N GLU A 118 -15.40 6.82 20.73
CA GLU A 118 -14.90 5.44 20.75
C GLU A 118 -13.94 5.16 19.58
N ALA A 119 -13.19 4.05 19.67
CA ALA A 119 -12.25 3.59 18.65
C ALA A 119 -12.94 2.90 17.46
N ARG A 120 -13.74 3.68 16.73
CA ARG A 120 -14.63 3.22 15.66
C ARG A 120 -14.00 3.16 14.27
N PHE A 121 -13.03 4.01 14.01
CA PHE A 121 -12.44 4.26 12.70
C PHE A 121 -11.00 3.75 12.69
N ALA A 122 -10.67 2.90 11.71
CA ALA A 122 -9.33 2.35 11.51
C ALA A 122 -8.64 3.06 10.34
N ASN A 123 -7.52 3.72 10.60
CA ASN A 123 -6.70 4.34 9.56
C ASN A 123 -5.90 3.27 8.80
N LEU A 124 -6.34 2.98 7.58
CA LEU A 124 -5.70 2.05 6.65
C LEU A 124 -5.18 2.78 5.39
N GLY A 125 -4.90 4.09 5.52
CA GLY A 125 -4.29 4.89 4.47
C GLY A 125 -2.85 4.46 4.18
N LEU A 126 -2.41 4.66 2.93
CA LEU A 126 -1.04 4.38 2.49
C LEU A 126 -0.38 5.64 1.95
N ASP A 127 0.84 5.92 2.38
CA ASP A 127 1.61 7.06 1.88
C ASP A 127 1.88 6.90 0.38
N GLY A 128 1.44 7.84 -0.46
CA GLY A 128 1.52 7.68 -1.92
C GLY A 128 0.57 6.62 -2.51
N GLY A 129 -0.41 6.13 -1.74
CA GLY A 129 -1.44 5.15 -2.11
C GLY A 129 -2.46 5.68 -3.13
N HIS A 130 -2.01 6.04 -4.32
CA HIS A 130 -2.83 6.56 -5.41
C HIS A 130 -3.97 5.59 -5.81
N PRO A 131 -5.04 6.05 -6.50
CA PRO A 131 -6.21 5.23 -6.79
C PRO A 131 -5.95 3.86 -7.43
N ALA A 132 -5.00 3.76 -8.35
CA ALA A 132 -4.61 2.48 -8.93
C ALA A 132 -3.91 1.52 -7.95
N ALA A 133 -3.08 2.03 -7.04
CA ALA A 133 -2.49 1.24 -5.97
C ALA A 133 -3.57 0.81 -4.97
N LEU A 134 -4.48 1.71 -4.59
CA LEU A 134 -5.60 1.41 -3.71
C LEU A 134 -6.51 0.30 -4.27
N ALA A 135 -6.83 0.36 -5.57
CA ALA A 135 -7.59 -0.70 -6.23
C ALA A 135 -6.89 -2.06 -6.11
N GLY A 136 -5.56 -2.09 -6.32
CA GLY A 136 -4.75 -3.28 -6.15
C GLY A 136 -4.66 -3.76 -4.71
N LEU A 137 -4.57 -2.85 -3.74
CA LEU A 137 -4.57 -3.19 -2.32
C LEU A 137 -5.86 -3.92 -1.95
N ILE A 138 -7.00 -3.37 -2.36
CA ILE A 138 -8.31 -3.98 -2.14
C ILE A 138 -8.37 -5.34 -2.84
N GLU A 139 -7.94 -5.42 -4.09
CA GLU A 139 -8.03 -6.64 -4.90
C GLU A 139 -7.16 -7.78 -4.35
N TYR A 140 -5.90 -7.51 -4.02
CA TYR A 140 -4.90 -8.54 -3.72
C TYR A 140 -4.63 -8.77 -2.23
N HIS A 141 -4.91 -7.78 -1.38
CA HIS A 141 -4.59 -7.84 0.06
C HIS A 141 -5.78 -7.48 0.96
N GLY A 142 -6.92 -7.07 0.37
CA GLY A 142 -8.10 -6.59 1.07
C GLY A 142 -9.22 -7.64 1.21
N ASP A 143 -8.93 -8.94 1.16
CA ASP A 143 -9.98 -9.97 1.23
C ASP A 143 -10.78 -9.95 2.54
N ALA A 144 -10.17 -9.48 3.63
CA ALA A 144 -10.87 -9.28 4.89
C ALA A 144 -11.85 -8.09 4.87
N ILE A 145 -11.78 -7.22 3.85
CA ILE A 145 -12.68 -6.09 3.64
C ILE A 145 -13.90 -6.60 2.87
N ALA A 146 -14.74 -7.36 3.56
CA ALA A 146 -16.00 -7.89 3.04
C ALA A 146 -17.09 -7.70 4.10
N GLY A 147 -18.28 -7.26 3.70
CA GLY A 147 -19.38 -6.94 4.62
C GLY A 147 -19.06 -5.83 5.63
N CYS A 148 -18.07 -4.98 5.35
CA CYS A 148 -17.61 -3.92 6.25
C CYS A 148 -18.15 -2.55 5.83
N ARG A 149 -18.08 -1.58 6.74
CA ARG A 149 -18.21 -0.15 6.40
C ARG A 149 -16.86 0.42 6.00
N VAL A 150 -16.79 1.06 4.83
CA VAL A 150 -15.55 1.55 4.25
C VAL A 150 -15.71 2.99 3.79
N ILE A 151 -14.85 3.86 4.31
CA ILE A 151 -14.66 5.22 3.81
C ILE A 151 -13.49 5.19 2.84
N VAL A 152 -13.71 5.68 1.62
CA VAL A 152 -12.68 5.75 0.59
C VAL A 152 -12.42 7.21 0.23
N HIS A 153 -11.20 7.69 0.51
CA HIS A 153 -10.76 9.00 0.09
C HIS A 153 -10.33 8.99 -1.38
N CYS A 154 -10.86 9.92 -2.16
CA CYS A 154 -10.45 10.17 -3.53
C CYS A 154 -9.72 11.52 -3.60
N ASN A 155 -8.42 11.49 -3.91
CA ASN A 155 -7.63 12.69 -4.11
C ASN A 155 -7.43 12.98 -5.61
N PRO A 156 -8.09 14.01 -6.18
CA PRO A 156 -7.95 14.30 -7.60
C PRO A 156 -6.55 14.76 -8.01
N LEU A 157 -5.65 15.11 -7.07
CA LEU A 157 -4.26 15.46 -7.39
C LEU A 157 -3.50 14.35 -8.14
N TRP A 158 -3.95 13.09 -8.03
CA TRP A 158 -3.41 12.01 -8.85
C TRP A 158 -3.72 12.15 -10.34
N MET A 159 -4.63 13.04 -10.72
CA MET A 159 -4.97 13.38 -12.10
C MET A 159 -4.34 14.71 -12.56
N ARG A 160 -3.43 15.31 -11.77
CA ARG A 160 -2.86 16.64 -12.06
C ARG A 160 -1.99 16.70 -13.33
N SER A 161 -1.52 15.56 -13.82
CA SER A 161 -0.85 15.44 -15.11
C SER A 161 -0.88 14.00 -15.60
N ALA A 162 -0.64 13.77 -16.89
CA ALA A 162 -0.53 12.41 -17.45
C ALA A 162 0.50 11.54 -16.69
N ARG A 163 1.55 12.16 -16.14
CA ARG A 163 2.54 11.48 -15.29
C ARG A 163 1.92 10.94 -13.99
N HIS A 164 1.17 11.77 -13.26
CA HIS A 164 0.53 11.34 -12.01
C HIS A 164 -0.64 10.40 -12.27
N ASP A 165 -1.33 10.59 -13.39
CA ASP A 165 -2.43 9.76 -13.82
C ASP A 165 -1.96 8.37 -14.28
N LEU A 166 -0.66 8.19 -14.54
CA LEU A 166 -0.05 6.98 -15.11
C LEU A 166 -0.47 6.69 -16.55
N SER A 167 -1.18 7.61 -17.21
CA SER A 167 -1.52 7.59 -18.64
C SER A 167 -0.41 8.14 -19.54
N GLY A 168 0.59 8.81 -18.97
CA GLY A 168 1.68 9.45 -19.70
C GLY A 168 2.77 8.51 -20.22
N VAL A 169 3.88 9.12 -20.66
CA VAL A 169 5.00 8.43 -21.31
C VAL A 169 5.61 7.35 -20.40
N PRO A 170 5.92 6.16 -20.94
CA PRO A 170 6.55 5.08 -20.19
C PRO A 170 7.89 5.47 -19.56
N GLY A 171 8.21 4.92 -18.39
CA GLY A 171 9.50 5.14 -17.70
C GLY A 171 9.41 6.06 -16.47
N THR A 172 8.21 6.53 -16.12
CA THR A 172 7.98 7.18 -14.82
C THR A 172 7.98 6.14 -13.71
N SER A 173 8.66 6.44 -12.59
CA SER A 173 8.58 5.64 -11.37
C SER A 173 7.12 5.57 -10.87
N VAL A 174 6.57 4.36 -10.79
CA VAL A 174 5.23 4.12 -10.24
C VAL A 174 5.37 3.83 -8.75
N HIS A 175 4.79 4.67 -7.90
CA HIS A 175 4.70 4.36 -6.47
C HIS A 175 3.79 3.14 -6.27
N HIS A 176 4.10 2.27 -5.31
CA HIS A 176 3.37 1.01 -5.13
C HIS A 176 3.18 0.20 -6.43
N ASP A 177 4.22 0.11 -7.24
CA ASP A 177 4.24 -0.68 -8.48
C ASP A 177 3.81 -2.15 -8.25
N ARG A 178 4.08 -2.69 -7.06
CA ARG A 178 3.63 -4.00 -6.61
C ARG A 178 2.14 -4.12 -6.29
N LEU A 179 1.37 -3.05 -6.36
CA LEU A 179 -0.09 -3.08 -6.24
C LEU A 179 -0.80 -2.88 -7.59
N VAL A 180 -0.15 -2.30 -8.60
CA VAL A 180 -0.81 -2.14 -9.91
C VAL A 180 -0.96 -3.49 -10.64
N PRO A 181 -1.87 -3.62 -11.62
CA PRO A 181 -1.96 -4.84 -12.42
C PRO A 181 -0.63 -5.17 -13.12
N GLN A 182 -0.20 -6.43 -13.02
CA GLN A 182 1.14 -6.84 -13.48
C GLN A 182 1.16 -7.27 -14.95
N PHE A 183 0.09 -7.90 -15.44
CA PHE A 183 0.05 -8.46 -16.80
C PHE A 183 -1.17 -8.02 -17.60
N VAL A 184 -2.36 -8.04 -16.99
CA VAL A 184 -3.62 -7.64 -17.63
C VAL A 184 -3.89 -6.17 -17.32
N GLN A 185 -3.95 -5.33 -18.37
CA GLN A 185 -4.19 -3.89 -18.28
C GLN A 185 -3.28 -3.13 -17.27
N PRO A 186 -1.94 -3.31 -17.33
CA PRO A 186 -1.02 -2.51 -16.54
C PRO A 186 -1.18 -1.02 -16.88
N PRO A 187 -0.83 -0.10 -15.95
CA PRO A 187 -0.78 1.32 -16.26
C PRO A 187 0.16 1.58 -17.45
N PRO A 188 -0.18 2.51 -18.37
CA PRO A 188 0.71 2.86 -19.50
C PRO A 188 2.14 3.23 -19.08
N ALA A 189 2.30 3.89 -17.95
CA ALA A 189 3.61 4.26 -17.39
C ALA A 189 4.44 3.05 -16.89
N TYR A 190 3.84 1.87 -16.66
CA TYR A 190 4.47 0.74 -15.97
C TYR A 190 5.43 -0.08 -16.85
N ARG A 191 6.72 -0.05 -16.51
CA ARG A 191 7.81 -0.71 -17.25
C ARG A 191 8.67 -1.63 -16.37
N ALA A 192 8.04 -2.57 -15.68
CA ALA A 192 8.76 -3.65 -15.03
C ALA A 192 9.15 -4.78 -15.99
N SER A 193 10.28 -5.44 -15.72
CA SER A 193 10.70 -6.67 -16.38
C SER A 193 9.74 -7.83 -16.09
N TRP A 194 9.77 -8.87 -16.93
CA TRP A 194 8.96 -10.07 -16.71
C TRP A 194 9.25 -10.72 -15.35
N ALA A 195 10.54 -10.81 -14.98
CA ALA A 195 10.96 -11.41 -13.71
C ALA A 195 10.39 -10.66 -12.50
N HIS A 196 10.39 -9.32 -12.55
CA HIS A 196 9.80 -8.50 -11.49
C HIS A 196 8.28 -8.67 -11.40
N ARG A 197 7.58 -8.71 -12.55
CA ARG A 197 6.14 -8.93 -12.59
C ARG A 197 5.76 -10.32 -12.04
N ALA A 198 6.48 -11.36 -12.45
CA ALA A 198 6.28 -12.73 -11.97
C ALA A 198 6.58 -12.84 -10.48
N GLY A 199 7.70 -12.27 -10.01
CA GLY A 199 8.04 -12.23 -8.60
C GLY A 199 6.99 -11.50 -7.75
N THR A 200 6.44 -10.39 -8.26
CA THR A 200 5.36 -9.65 -7.60
C THR A 200 4.09 -10.51 -7.49
N VAL A 201 3.70 -11.23 -8.54
CA VAL A 201 2.54 -12.13 -8.48
C VAL A 201 2.78 -13.28 -7.51
N LEU A 202 3.97 -13.90 -7.52
CA LEU A 202 4.32 -14.93 -6.54
C LEU A 202 4.27 -14.42 -5.11
N GLU A 203 4.76 -13.20 -4.85
CA GLU A 203 4.71 -12.55 -3.53
C GLU A 203 3.28 -12.32 -3.04
N ARG A 204 2.34 -12.03 -3.96
CA ARG A 204 0.91 -11.85 -3.65
C ARG A 204 0.19 -13.18 -3.38
N GLU A 205 0.41 -14.18 -4.22
CA GLU A 205 -0.36 -15.43 -4.22
C GLU A 205 0.18 -16.47 -3.21
N VAL A 206 1.46 -16.39 -2.85
CA VAL A 206 2.10 -17.34 -1.94
C VAL A 206 2.42 -16.64 -0.61
N PRO A 207 1.67 -16.93 0.48
CA PRO A 207 1.82 -16.23 1.76
C PRO A 207 3.23 -16.23 2.33
N PHE A 208 4.01 -17.27 2.03
CA PHE A 208 5.41 -17.38 2.45
C PHE A 208 6.27 -16.21 1.95
N PHE A 209 6.09 -15.77 0.71
CA PHE A 209 6.92 -14.70 0.15
C PHE A 209 6.56 -13.33 0.72
N GLY A 210 5.26 -13.06 0.92
CA GLY A 210 4.82 -11.86 1.66
C GLY A 210 5.33 -11.84 3.10
N TRP A 211 5.29 -12.98 3.80
CA TRP A 211 5.88 -13.13 5.14
C TRP A 211 7.41 -12.96 5.13
N ALA A 212 8.12 -13.52 4.15
CA ALA A 212 9.56 -13.34 4.02
C ALA A 212 9.93 -11.86 3.76
N HIS A 213 9.12 -11.16 2.97
CA HIS A 213 9.26 -9.70 2.81
C HIS A 213 9.07 -8.99 4.15
N HIS A 214 8.02 -9.32 4.89
CA HIS A 214 7.74 -8.74 6.20
C HIS A 214 8.92 -8.91 7.17
N LEU A 215 9.50 -10.11 7.25
CA LEU A 215 10.68 -10.36 8.07
C LEU A 215 11.88 -9.52 7.65
N ARG A 216 12.11 -9.41 6.33
CA ARG A 216 13.16 -8.53 5.79
C ARG A 216 12.95 -7.09 6.21
N ALA A 217 11.71 -6.60 6.14
CA ALA A 217 11.38 -5.21 6.42
C ALA A 217 11.46 -4.87 7.92
N THR A 218 11.09 -5.81 8.80
CA THR A 218 10.95 -5.57 10.24
C THR A 218 12.13 -6.06 11.08
N ARG A 219 12.86 -7.10 10.65
CA ARG A 219 13.89 -7.76 11.48
C ARG A 219 15.27 -7.84 10.85
N LEU A 220 15.36 -7.80 9.53
CA LEU A 220 16.65 -7.99 8.82
C LEU A 220 17.21 -6.70 8.24
N GLY A 221 16.65 -5.53 8.60
CA GLY A 221 17.15 -4.24 8.12
C GLY A 221 17.16 -4.13 6.59
N GLN A 222 16.14 -4.68 5.92
CA GLN A 222 16.02 -4.78 4.46
C GLN A 222 16.98 -5.76 3.77
N ALA A 223 17.83 -6.50 4.50
CA ALA A 223 18.67 -7.54 3.93
C ALA A 223 17.86 -8.80 3.55
N ALA A 224 18.21 -9.42 2.43
CA ALA A 224 17.66 -10.73 2.09
C ALA A 224 18.15 -11.79 3.11
N LEU A 225 17.29 -12.75 3.46
CA LEU A 225 17.60 -13.74 4.49
C LEU A 225 18.96 -14.45 4.28
N PRO A 226 19.36 -14.91 3.07
CA PRO A 226 20.66 -15.53 2.87
C PRO A 226 21.83 -14.59 3.17
N MET A 227 21.74 -13.33 2.74
CA MET A 227 22.78 -12.32 3.00
C MET A 227 22.88 -12.03 4.49
N TRP A 228 21.74 -11.84 5.16
CA TRP A 228 21.70 -11.62 6.60
C TRP A 228 22.33 -12.79 7.37
N THR A 229 22.04 -14.04 6.99
CA THR A 229 22.65 -15.22 7.63
C THR A 229 24.15 -15.31 7.41
N LEU A 230 24.67 -14.85 6.26
CA LEU A 230 26.11 -14.80 6.01
C LEU A 230 26.80 -13.72 6.86
N GLU A 231 26.16 -12.58 7.03
CA GLU A 231 26.66 -11.46 7.84
C GLU A 231 26.51 -11.72 9.35
N SER A 232 25.58 -12.60 9.74
CA SER A 232 25.26 -12.93 11.14
C SER A 232 25.16 -14.45 11.39
N PRO A 233 26.24 -15.22 11.16
CA PRO A 233 26.20 -16.69 11.06
C PRO A 233 25.78 -17.42 12.34
N TYR A 234 25.90 -16.78 13.50
CA TYR A 234 25.57 -17.36 14.81
C TYR A 234 24.48 -16.59 15.56
N ARG A 235 23.76 -15.68 14.87
CA ARG A 235 22.65 -14.94 15.48
C ARG A 235 21.32 -15.44 14.94
N LEU A 236 20.34 -15.50 15.83
CA LEU A 236 18.94 -15.62 15.42
C LEU A 236 18.43 -14.22 15.05
N PRO A 237 17.51 -14.11 14.07
CA PRO A 237 16.81 -12.86 13.83
C PRO A 237 16.20 -12.36 15.16
N PRO A 238 16.32 -11.07 15.47
CA PRO A 238 15.87 -10.57 16.76
C PRO A 238 14.37 -10.83 16.95
N ALA A 239 14.00 -11.33 18.14
CA ALA A 239 12.61 -11.66 18.46
C ALA A 239 11.73 -10.40 18.44
N ASP A 240 12.25 -9.31 18.98
CA ASP A 240 11.68 -7.98 18.93
C ASP A 240 12.19 -7.27 17.65
N PRO A 241 11.31 -6.68 16.81
CA PRO A 241 11.74 -5.82 15.70
C PRO A 241 12.61 -4.62 16.13
N GLY A 242 12.77 -4.34 17.42
CA GLY A 242 13.55 -3.22 17.96
C GLY A 242 12.67 -1.98 18.15
N GLN A 243 13.26 -0.77 18.19
CA GLN A 243 12.48 0.44 17.96
C GLN A 243 11.91 0.34 16.55
N GLY A 244 10.63 -0.06 16.45
CA GLY A 244 9.92 -0.16 15.19
C GLY A 244 10.07 1.14 14.40
N PRO A 245 9.99 1.09 13.07
CA PRO A 245 10.21 2.27 12.24
C PRO A 245 9.33 3.43 12.71
N GLY A 246 9.97 4.58 12.94
CA GLY A 246 9.30 5.75 13.48
C GLY A 246 8.03 6.09 12.72
N HIS A 247 6.97 6.44 13.45
CA HIS A 247 5.74 6.98 12.88
C HIS A 247 5.87 8.49 12.65
N ASP A 248 7.07 8.99 12.39
CA ASP A 248 7.35 10.41 12.38
C ASP A 248 6.65 11.09 11.21
N ALA A 249 6.05 12.24 11.51
CA ALA A 249 5.56 13.13 10.48
C ALA A 249 6.70 13.54 9.55
N ALA A 250 6.42 13.62 8.26
CA ALA A 250 7.36 14.23 7.33
C ALA A 250 7.58 15.70 7.71
N SER A 251 8.80 16.20 7.49
CA SER A 251 9.07 17.63 7.60
C SER A 251 8.20 18.40 6.62
N ARG A 252 7.61 19.50 7.08
CA ARG A 252 6.82 20.39 6.22
C ARG A 252 7.74 20.98 5.13
N PRO A 253 7.26 21.11 3.88
CA PRO A 253 7.98 21.88 2.88
C PRO A 253 8.20 23.31 3.39
N GLY A 254 9.41 23.86 3.18
CA GLY A 254 9.67 25.27 3.46
C GLY A 254 9.13 26.16 2.35
N GLY A 255 8.37 27.20 2.71
CA GLY A 255 7.81 28.19 1.78
C GLY A 255 6.31 28.00 1.49
N GLY A 256 5.58 29.11 1.36
CA GLY A 256 4.17 29.09 0.97
C GLY A 256 3.99 28.52 -0.45
N PRO A 257 2.84 27.90 -0.76
CA PRO A 257 2.65 27.22 -2.04
C PRO A 257 2.73 28.23 -3.19
N ALA A 258 3.73 28.08 -4.07
CA ALA A 258 3.74 28.76 -5.35
C ALA A 258 2.52 28.30 -6.18
N PRO A 259 1.87 29.19 -6.96
CA PRO A 259 0.72 28.82 -7.78
C PRO A 259 1.05 27.64 -8.70
N LEU A 260 0.35 26.52 -8.49
CA LEU A 260 0.52 25.30 -9.27
C LEU A 260 -0.27 25.43 -10.58
N ALA A 261 0.46 25.47 -11.71
CA ALA A 261 -0.12 25.31 -13.03
C ALA A 261 -0.37 23.80 -13.29
N ILE A 262 -1.64 23.40 -13.25
CA ILE A 262 -2.07 22.01 -13.35
C ILE A 262 -2.89 21.82 -14.64
N ALA A 263 -2.55 20.80 -15.44
CA ALA A 263 -3.25 20.51 -16.68
C ALA A 263 -4.63 19.87 -16.43
N TRP A 264 -4.70 18.99 -15.44
CA TRP A 264 -5.79 18.02 -15.16
C TRP A 264 -6.04 17.08 -16.34
N VAL A 265 -6.07 15.77 -16.05
CA VAL A 265 -6.50 14.75 -16.99
C VAL A 265 -8.02 14.60 -16.90
N ASP A 266 -8.70 14.48 -18.03
CA ASP A 266 -10.14 14.27 -18.08
C ASP A 266 -10.52 12.96 -17.36
N PRO A 267 -11.58 12.92 -16.54
CA PRO A 267 -11.99 11.69 -15.84
C PRO A 267 -12.23 10.51 -16.78
N ASP A 268 -12.76 10.72 -17.99
CA ASP A 268 -13.07 9.62 -18.90
C ASP A 268 -11.81 8.99 -19.52
N GLU A 269 -10.74 9.76 -19.64
CA GLU A 269 -9.43 9.30 -20.11
C GLU A 269 -8.52 8.82 -18.97
N SER A 270 -8.83 9.20 -17.74
CA SER A 270 -7.97 8.99 -16.57
C SER A 270 -7.84 7.51 -16.16
N TYR A 271 -6.61 7.03 -16.08
CA TYR A 271 -6.31 5.71 -15.54
C TYR A 271 -6.57 5.65 -14.03
N GLN A 272 -6.27 6.73 -13.29
CA GLN A 272 -6.52 6.79 -11.85
C GLN A 272 -8.01 6.77 -11.55
N TRP A 273 -8.83 7.56 -12.25
CA TRP A 273 -10.28 7.58 -12.05
C TRP A 273 -10.92 6.25 -12.41
N ARG A 274 -10.54 5.65 -13.55
CA ARG A 274 -10.99 4.29 -13.90
C ARG A 274 -10.62 3.27 -12.81
N SER A 275 -9.43 3.36 -12.25
CA SER A 275 -8.99 2.47 -11.17
C SER A 275 -9.75 2.72 -9.86
N PHE A 276 -10.05 3.98 -9.54
CA PHE A 276 -10.90 4.35 -8.41
C PHE A 276 -12.30 3.73 -8.55
N ARG A 277 -12.95 3.89 -9.70
CA ARG A 277 -14.25 3.27 -10.00
C ARG A 277 -14.20 1.74 -9.85
N ARG A 278 -13.10 1.11 -10.29
CA ARG A 278 -12.87 -0.33 -10.08
C ARG A 278 -12.77 -0.69 -8.60
N ALA A 279 -12.07 0.10 -7.78
CA ALA A 279 -11.97 -0.11 -6.35
C ALA A 279 -13.35 -0.07 -5.66
N ILE A 280 -14.15 0.96 -5.96
CA ILE A 280 -15.51 1.11 -5.42
C ILE A 280 -16.39 -0.07 -5.82
N ARG A 281 -16.36 -0.47 -7.10
CA ARG A 281 -17.10 -1.65 -7.58
C ARG A 281 -16.70 -2.91 -6.81
N ARG A 282 -15.39 -3.16 -6.65
CA ARG A 282 -14.90 -4.35 -5.94
C ARG A 282 -15.33 -4.38 -4.48
N LEU A 283 -15.29 -3.24 -3.79
CA LEU A 283 -15.78 -3.13 -2.42
C LEU A 283 -17.28 -3.46 -2.34
N ARG A 284 -18.10 -2.89 -3.23
CA ARG A 284 -19.54 -3.16 -3.26
C ARG A 284 -19.86 -4.62 -3.61
N GLU A 285 -19.14 -5.24 -4.56
CA GLU A 285 -19.26 -6.67 -4.89
C GLU A 285 -18.98 -7.58 -3.69
N ARG A 286 -18.11 -7.15 -2.76
CA ARG A 286 -17.83 -7.83 -1.50
C ARG A 286 -18.84 -7.51 -0.38
N GLY A 287 -19.97 -6.88 -0.72
CA GLY A 287 -21.04 -6.55 0.22
C GLY A 287 -20.69 -5.43 1.21
N ASN A 288 -19.66 -4.62 0.92
CA ASN A 288 -19.31 -3.50 1.80
C ASN A 288 -20.28 -2.32 1.61
N GLU A 289 -20.58 -1.63 2.71
CA GLU A 289 -21.16 -0.30 2.69
C GLU A 289 -20.04 0.71 2.41
N VAL A 290 -20.13 1.45 1.32
CA VAL A 290 -19.05 2.35 0.86
C VAL A 290 -19.49 3.80 0.93
N PHE A 291 -18.67 4.64 1.54
CA PHE A 291 -18.80 6.10 1.55
C PHE A 291 -17.55 6.73 0.93
N VAL A 292 -17.72 7.66 0.00
CA VAL A 292 -16.59 8.34 -0.67
C VAL A 292 -16.41 9.75 -0.14
N VAL A 293 -15.16 10.13 0.16
CA VAL A 293 -14.80 11.52 0.45
C VAL A 293 -13.95 12.04 -0.71
N LEU A 294 -14.48 13.00 -1.47
CA LEU A 294 -13.82 13.57 -2.65
C LEU A 294 -13.06 14.85 -2.26
N GLY A 295 -11.73 14.73 -2.08
CA GLY A 295 -10.88 15.78 -1.53
C GLY A 295 -11.00 15.92 0.00
N PRO A 296 -10.72 17.11 0.58
CA PRO A 296 -10.42 18.37 -0.08
C PRO A 296 -8.95 18.46 -0.53
N ILE A 297 -8.68 19.33 -1.51
CA ILE A 297 -7.30 19.72 -1.90
C ILE A 297 -7.10 21.20 -1.59
N ASN A 298 -5.85 21.67 -1.57
CA ASN A 298 -5.53 23.07 -1.36
C ASN A 298 -5.82 23.89 -2.63
N GLU A 299 -7.08 24.27 -2.82
CA GLU A 299 -7.52 25.09 -3.96
C GLU A 299 -6.88 26.49 -3.98
N HIS A 300 -6.39 26.96 -2.83
CA HIS A 300 -5.68 28.24 -2.70
C HIS A 300 -4.30 28.22 -3.37
N ALA A 301 -3.70 27.04 -3.49
CA ALA A 301 -2.43 26.84 -4.18
C ALA A 301 -2.58 26.78 -5.72
N LEU A 302 -3.81 26.78 -6.25
CA LEU A 302 -4.06 26.68 -7.69
C LEU A 302 -4.13 28.07 -8.34
N ALA A 303 -3.55 28.19 -9.54
CA ALA A 303 -3.83 29.33 -10.41
C ALA A 303 -5.33 29.39 -10.77
N PRO A 304 -5.92 30.59 -10.97
CA PRO A 304 -7.37 30.74 -11.21
C PRO A 304 -7.93 29.87 -12.34
N GLU A 305 -7.21 29.75 -13.46
CA GLU A 305 -7.59 28.90 -14.60
C GLU A 305 -7.61 27.42 -14.21
N CYS A 306 -6.64 27.00 -13.41
CA CYS A 306 -6.51 25.62 -12.94
C CYS A 306 -7.60 25.28 -11.93
N ARG A 307 -8.02 26.25 -11.10
CA ARG A 307 -9.13 26.10 -10.15
C ARG A 307 -10.46 25.88 -10.87
N ARG A 308 -10.77 26.68 -11.90
CA ARG A 308 -12.00 26.47 -12.71
C ARG A 308 -12.07 25.08 -13.34
N ARG A 309 -10.94 24.60 -13.88
CA ARG A 309 -10.86 23.23 -14.42
C ARG A 309 -11.04 22.16 -13.34
N TYR A 310 -10.44 22.38 -12.17
CA TYR A 310 -10.62 21.48 -11.02
C TYR A 310 -12.08 21.44 -10.54
N GLU A 311 -12.77 22.57 -10.48
CA GLU A 311 -14.18 22.64 -10.11
C GLU A 311 -15.04 21.78 -11.06
N GLY A 312 -14.81 21.89 -12.37
CA GLY A 312 -15.47 21.05 -13.37
C GLY A 312 -15.16 19.56 -13.20
N LEU A 313 -13.88 19.21 -12.96
CA LEU A 313 -13.44 17.84 -12.67
C LEU A 313 -14.15 17.27 -11.44
N ARG A 314 -14.15 18.03 -10.33
CA ARG A 314 -14.79 17.64 -9.06
C ARG A 314 -16.29 17.45 -9.24
N ALA A 315 -16.96 18.34 -9.97
CA ALA A 315 -18.38 18.24 -10.26
C ALA A 315 -18.70 16.98 -11.09
N ALA A 316 -17.90 16.68 -12.12
CA ALA A 316 -18.08 15.46 -12.93
C ALA A 316 -17.89 14.18 -12.10
N MET A 317 -16.88 14.13 -11.23
CA MET A 317 -16.66 12.99 -10.33
C MET A 317 -17.81 12.82 -9.32
N ALA A 318 -18.31 13.91 -8.74
CA ALA A 318 -19.45 13.90 -7.82
C ALA A 318 -20.76 13.48 -8.51
N LEU A 319 -20.98 13.95 -9.74
CA LEU A 319 -22.11 13.53 -10.57
C LEU A 319 -22.06 12.02 -10.82
N TRP A 320 -20.90 11.49 -11.21
CA TRP A 320 -20.74 10.05 -11.40
C TRP A 320 -21.06 9.25 -10.13
N LEU A 321 -20.61 9.70 -8.94
CA LEU A 321 -20.92 9.06 -7.66
C LEU A 321 -22.43 9.06 -7.38
N THR A 322 -23.10 10.17 -7.70
CA THR A 322 -24.56 10.31 -7.56
C THR A 322 -25.31 9.36 -8.49
N GLU A 323 -24.97 9.33 -9.78
CA GLU A 323 -25.59 8.46 -10.79
C GLU A 323 -25.43 6.97 -10.48
N HIS A 324 -24.34 6.62 -9.80
CA HIS A 324 -24.03 5.23 -9.41
C HIS A 324 -24.49 4.90 -7.97
N TRP A 325 -25.25 5.80 -7.34
CA TRP A 325 -25.81 5.63 -6.00
C TRP A 325 -24.75 5.32 -4.95
N VAL A 326 -23.61 5.98 -5.04
CA VAL A 326 -22.52 5.87 -4.07
C VAL A 326 -22.64 7.02 -3.07
N PRO A 327 -22.94 6.76 -1.78
CA PRO A 327 -22.90 7.78 -0.74
C PRO A 327 -21.55 8.49 -0.73
N HIS A 328 -21.57 9.82 -0.70
CA HIS A 328 -20.34 10.60 -0.75
C HIS A 328 -20.49 11.97 -0.12
N ALA A 329 -19.35 12.53 0.28
CA ALA A 329 -19.20 13.93 0.65
C ALA A 329 -18.19 14.59 -0.28
N VAL A 330 -18.44 15.87 -0.58
CA VAL A 330 -17.52 16.74 -1.32
C VAL A 330 -17.20 17.95 -0.43
N PRO A 331 -16.31 17.80 0.56
CA PRO A 331 -15.99 18.89 1.48
C PRO A 331 -15.45 20.10 0.72
N ALA A 332 -15.85 21.29 1.14
CA ALA A 332 -15.22 22.53 0.67
C ALA A 332 -13.72 22.52 1.03
N ALA A 333 -12.92 23.29 0.29
CA ALA A 333 -11.52 23.53 0.63
C ALA A 333 -11.39 24.00 2.10
N LEU A 334 -10.33 23.55 2.77
CA LEU A 334 -9.97 24.07 4.08
C LEU A 334 -9.31 25.45 3.91
N PRO A 335 -9.27 26.28 4.96
CA PRO A 335 -8.42 27.47 4.95
C PRO A 335 -6.98 27.14 4.56
N ALA A 336 -6.32 28.04 3.82
CA ALA A 336 -5.02 27.80 3.21
C ALA A 336 -3.93 27.46 4.24
N GLU A 337 -3.99 28.10 5.40
CA GLU A 337 -3.10 27.92 6.55
C GLU A 337 -3.21 26.53 7.19
N LEU A 338 -4.29 25.81 6.93
CA LEU A 338 -4.51 24.45 7.45
C LEU A 338 -3.95 23.36 6.53
N TYR A 339 -3.23 23.72 5.47
CA TYR A 339 -2.52 22.78 4.60
C TYR A 339 -1.01 22.85 4.78
N ALA A 340 -0.35 21.70 4.72
CA ALA A 340 1.10 21.60 4.60
C ALA A 340 1.58 21.86 3.16
N ASP A 341 0.79 21.47 2.17
CA ASP A 341 1.13 21.54 0.75
C ASP A 341 -0.14 21.63 -0.15
N ALA A 342 -0.08 21.09 -1.37
CA ALA A 342 -1.18 21.10 -2.33
C ALA A 342 -2.40 20.25 -1.92
N GLY A 343 -2.28 19.33 -0.95
CA GLY A 343 -3.34 18.38 -0.64
C GLY A 343 -3.42 17.91 0.80
N HIS A 344 -2.39 18.08 1.62
CA HIS A 344 -2.34 17.47 2.96
C HIS A 344 -2.73 18.46 4.06
N PRO A 345 -3.83 18.19 4.80
CA PRO A 345 -4.18 18.98 5.97
C PRO A 345 -3.15 18.86 7.10
N LEU A 346 -3.06 19.91 7.91
CA LEU A 346 -2.44 19.91 9.24
C LEU A 346 -3.45 19.42 10.29
N ALA A 347 -3.01 19.28 11.55
CA ALA A 347 -3.83 18.76 12.64
C ALA A 347 -5.20 19.46 12.75
N GLU A 348 -5.20 20.79 12.77
CA GLU A 348 -6.42 21.62 12.81
C GLU A 348 -7.27 21.45 11.54
N GLY A 349 -6.63 21.25 10.39
CA GLY A 349 -7.30 20.96 9.12
C GLY A 349 -8.03 19.61 9.14
N TYR A 350 -7.41 18.56 9.70
CA TYR A 350 -8.08 17.27 9.89
C TYR A 350 -9.23 17.36 10.90
N ALA A 351 -9.07 18.13 11.97
CA ALA A 351 -10.15 18.36 12.95
C ALA A 351 -11.36 19.04 12.28
N LEU A 352 -11.13 20.08 11.48
CA LEU A 352 -12.18 20.77 10.72
C LEU A 352 -12.82 19.86 9.68
N LEU A 353 -12.02 19.05 8.97
CA LEU A 353 -12.54 18.07 8.01
C LEU A 353 -13.43 17.02 8.68
N ALA A 354 -13.01 16.48 9.83
CA ALA A 354 -13.81 15.54 10.61
C ALA A 354 -15.13 16.18 11.06
N ALA A 355 -15.09 17.43 11.55
CA ALA A 355 -16.30 18.16 11.94
C ALA A 355 -17.29 18.31 10.78
N ARG A 356 -16.80 18.76 9.62
CA ARG A 356 -17.62 18.90 8.39
C ARG A 356 -18.24 17.57 7.95
N LEU A 357 -17.52 16.45 8.09
CA LEU A 357 -18.08 15.14 7.79
C LEU A 357 -19.19 14.76 8.77
N TYR A 358 -19.04 15.04 10.06
CA TYR A 358 -20.11 14.78 11.03
C TYR A 358 -21.33 15.72 10.89
N ASP A 359 -21.15 16.91 10.32
CA ASP A 359 -22.26 17.79 9.98
C ASP A 359 -23.04 17.29 8.74
N ASP A 360 -22.41 16.46 7.90
CA ASP A 360 -23.04 15.87 6.72
C ASP A 360 -24.04 14.75 7.11
N ALA A 361 -25.30 14.92 6.71
CA ALA A 361 -26.37 13.97 7.02
C ALA A 361 -26.17 12.61 6.34
N GLY A 362 -25.56 12.57 5.14
CA GLY A 362 -25.25 11.33 4.44
C GLY A 362 -24.20 10.52 5.21
N PHE A 363 -23.16 11.20 5.69
CA PHE A 363 -22.12 10.60 6.51
C PHE A 363 -22.67 10.09 7.84
N ARG A 364 -23.47 10.90 8.58
CA ARG A 364 -24.09 10.47 9.85
C ARG A 364 -24.96 9.23 9.68
N ARG A 365 -25.76 9.17 8.61
CA ARG A 365 -26.53 7.97 8.27
C ARG A 365 -25.63 6.77 7.99
N PHE A 366 -24.58 6.96 7.19
CA PHE A 366 -23.62 5.91 6.87
C PHE A 366 -22.93 5.34 8.10
N VAL A 367 -22.48 6.21 9.02
CA VAL A 367 -21.91 5.78 10.29
C VAL A 367 -22.98 5.47 11.33
N GLY A 368 -24.28 5.44 11.02
CA GLY A 368 -25.34 5.14 12.00
C GLY A 368 -25.30 6.02 13.26
N ALA A 369 -24.88 7.29 13.13
CA ALA A 369 -24.87 8.25 14.24
C ALA A 369 -26.25 8.81 14.58
N ASP A 370 -27.22 8.64 13.67
CA ASP A 370 -28.60 9.11 13.85
C ASP A 370 -29.52 8.09 14.57
N GLY A 371 -28.99 6.93 15.01
CA GLY A 371 -29.81 5.80 15.49
C GLY A 371 -30.59 5.10 14.35
N PRO A 372 -31.20 3.93 14.61
CA PRO A 372 -32.09 3.26 13.66
C PRO A 372 -33.37 4.05 13.35
#